data_AF-A0A7Z9H822-F1
#
_entry.id   AF-A0A7Z9H822-F1
#
_cell.length_a   1.000
_cell.length_b   1.000
_cell.length_c   1.000
_cell.angle_alpha   90.00
_cell.angle_beta   90.00
_cell.angle_gamma   90.00
#
_symmetry.space_group_name_H-M   'P 1'
#
loop_
_entity.id
_entity.type
_entity.pdbx_description
1 polymer ?
#
loop_
_entity_poly.entity_id
_entity_poly.type
_entity_poly.pdbx_seq_one_letter_code
_entity_poly.pdbx_strand_id
1 'polypeptide(L)'
;YVITERIEGGRWQVIRLEGLTDPTMVGNGPGRATNGNVVLTEIEAKVTPLDDSGSPSTEGLPIRFVEAWADYEQADWPVAEAIDGNISAGNGWAVDGPSRHLDSSGFFVAAEPFGDSGDVELEIRLRFDSQHAAHAFGRVRISLADSLPAAEEWAWVDDNQNNGGRTHFDGSQKAWPWVEGPDHPVHSGERSRLQKSTDKIIQHYFDQATRKVTVGQGDRLYAWVYLDEKDPPKTVMLQFYSGNWNHRAFWGGDRINFGTIGSDAPDHRPMGTRPETGRWVRLEVDPALVGLKAGSVIDGFAFTQFGGTAYWDDGGVLGNSDLVEIELILASTDASAPGNANEKVRRFFRERHSPGFTELLEEISALEGEKRTLDGKIATTLVSSELIDKPRMTRLLSRGQYDQPTGDPLVADTPAFLPPFPEDEPRNRIGLARWLTDSEHPLLARVTANRIWQQLFGVGLVVTSEDFGSQGAWPSHPELLDWLAVDLIERGWDLQSFLKMLLTSETYRQDSSVDPATLAVDPTNRLLARGPRIRLDAEIVRDQALMLSGLLVDLPGGPSVKPYQPGGLWKAVGYSDSNTVKFVQDHGDALYRRSLYTF
;
A
#
# COMPACT_ATOMS: atom_id res chain seq x y z
N TYR A 1 8.76 -13.47 30.75
CA TYR A 1 10.21 -13.69 30.89
C TYR A 1 10.68 -13.11 32.20
N VAL A 2 11.74 -13.66 32.79
CA VAL A 2 12.45 -13.05 33.92
C VAL A 2 13.91 -12.96 33.52
N ILE A 3 14.46 -11.75 33.59
CA ILE A 3 15.84 -11.42 33.26
C ILE A 3 16.46 -10.95 34.57
N THR A 4 17.56 -11.56 34.98
CA THR A 4 18.27 -11.21 36.22
C THR A 4 19.73 -11.00 35.86
N GLU A 5 20.24 -9.80 36.11
CA GLU A 5 21.62 -9.46 35.81
C GLU A 5 22.23 -8.65 36.95
N ARG A 6 23.55 -8.81 37.13
CA ARG A 6 24.33 -7.97 38.03
C ARG A 6 24.75 -6.72 37.28
N ILE A 7 24.46 -5.56 37.84
CA ILE A 7 24.84 -4.27 37.26
C ILE A 7 25.71 -3.50 38.25
N GLU A 8 26.67 -2.76 37.69
CA GLU A 8 27.53 -1.87 38.49
C GLU A 8 26.68 -0.80 39.18
N GLY A 9 27.11 -0.41 40.37
CA GLY A 9 26.48 0.68 41.12
C GLY A 9 26.42 1.97 40.30
N GLY A 10 25.25 2.62 40.31
CA GLY A 10 24.96 3.80 39.52
C GLY A 10 23.62 4.39 39.90
N ARG A 11 23.39 5.68 39.58
CA ARG A 11 22.12 6.35 39.87
C ARG A 11 21.14 6.16 38.72
N TRP A 12 20.71 4.92 38.45
CA TRP A 12 19.87 4.59 37.31
C TRP A 12 18.43 5.04 37.52
N GLN A 13 17.76 5.56 36.50
CA GLN A 13 16.36 5.98 36.57
C GLN A 13 15.51 5.50 35.39
N VAL A 14 16.11 5.22 34.23
CA VAL A 14 15.38 4.82 33.03
C VAL A 14 15.79 3.41 32.61
N ILE A 15 14.80 2.57 32.31
CA ILE A 15 14.98 1.25 31.70
C ILE A 15 14.44 1.31 30.28
N ARG A 16 15.29 1.02 29.29
CA ARG A 16 14.88 0.78 27.90
C ARG A 16 14.76 -0.71 27.65
N LEU A 17 13.62 -1.15 27.14
CA LEU A 17 13.38 -2.48 26.61
C LEU A 17 13.29 -2.41 25.08
N GLU A 18 14.10 -3.21 24.40
CA GLU A 18 14.05 -3.33 22.94
C GLU A 18 13.63 -4.74 22.56
N GLY A 19 12.64 -4.85 21.67
CA GLY A 19 12.34 -6.06 20.91
C GLY A 19 13.08 -6.02 19.59
N LEU A 20 14.04 -6.92 19.39
CA LEU A 20 14.89 -6.98 18.21
C LEU A 20 14.32 -7.94 17.16
N THR A 21 14.31 -7.49 15.91
CA THR A 21 14.10 -8.35 14.75
C THR A 21 15.28 -9.28 14.56
N ASP A 22 15.03 -10.50 14.08
CA ASP A 22 16.07 -11.49 13.84
C ASP A 22 15.68 -12.39 12.66
N PRO A 23 16.57 -12.65 11.69
CA PRO A 23 16.28 -13.52 10.54
C PRO A 23 15.83 -14.94 10.90
N THR A 24 16.07 -15.38 12.15
CA THR A 24 15.62 -16.69 12.64
C THR A 24 14.14 -16.72 13.06
N MET A 25 13.44 -15.57 13.04
CA MET A 25 12.05 -15.43 13.48
C MET A 25 11.05 -15.59 12.33
N VAL A 26 9.90 -16.21 12.60
CA VAL A 26 8.92 -16.64 11.57
C VAL A 26 8.21 -15.46 10.86
N GLY A 27 8.02 -14.33 11.55
CA GLY A 27 7.22 -13.20 11.07
C GLY A 27 8.01 -11.96 10.65
N ASN A 28 9.35 -12.01 10.62
CA ASN A 28 10.26 -10.86 10.38
C ASN A 28 10.06 -9.65 11.32
N GLY A 29 9.15 -9.72 12.30
CA GLY A 29 8.97 -8.75 13.38
C GLY A 29 9.69 -9.16 14.67
N PRO A 30 9.62 -8.32 15.72
CA PRO A 30 10.30 -8.58 17.00
C PRO A 30 9.64 -9.67 17.86
N GLY A 31 8.46 -10.16 17.46
CA GLY A 31 7.68 -11.16 18.18
C GLY A 31 7.84 -12.60 17.71
N ARG A 32 7.57 -13.55 18.62
CA ARG A 32 7.59 -15.00 18.37
C ARG A 32 6.36 -15.52 17.63
N ALA A 33 5.29 -14.72 17.58
CA ALA A 33 4.08 -15.07 16.88
C ALA A 33 4.37 -15.30 15.39
N THR A 34 3.55 -16.10 14.71
CA THR A 34 3.73 -16.37 13.27
C THR A 34 3.62 -15.12 12.40
N ASN A 35 2.93 -14.10 12.90
CA ASN A 35 2.85 -12.77 12.28
C ASN A 35 3.92 -11.80 12.81
N GLY A 36 4.74 -12.18 13.80
CA GLY A 36 5.77 -11.34 14.41
C GLY A 36 5.26 -10.32 15.44
N ASN A 37 3.97 -10.33 15.77
CA ASN A 37 3.33 -9.36 16.67
C ASN A 37 3.70 -9.63 18.15
N VAL A 38 3.67 -8.60 18.99
CA VAL A 38 3.97 -8.66 20.44
C VAL A 38 2.91 -7.90 21.22
N VAL A 39 2.54 -8.41 22.40
CA VAL A 39 1.71 -7.71 23.39
C VAL A 39 2.32 -7.88 24.78
N LEU A 40 3.08 -6.89 25.24
CA LEU A 40 3.62 -6.84 26.61
C LEU A 40 2.54 -6.32 27.55
N THR A 41 1.99 -7.18 28.40
CA THR A 41 0.91 -6.80 29.31
C THR A 41 1.41 -6.06 30.55
N GLU A 42 2.64 -6.34 31.01
CA GLU A 42 3.23 -5.66 32.17
C GLU A 42 4.76 -5.81 32.15
N ILE A 43 5.48 -4.78 32.58
CA ILE A 43 6.88 -4.85 33.00
C ILE A 43 7.00 -4.58 34.49
N GLU A 44 7.51 -5.56 35.23
CA GLU A 44 7.82 -5.45 36.65
C GLU A 44 9.35 -5.43 36.80
N ALA A 45 9.89 -4.60 37.68
CA ALA A 45 11.32 -4.64 38.00
C ALA A 45 11.55 -4.53 39.50
N LYS A 46 12.64 -5.13 39.98
CA LYS A 46 13.13 -4.97 41.35
C LYS A 46 14.64 -4.95 41.37
N VAL A 47 15.20 -4.25 42.34
CA VAL A 47 16.64 -4.12 42.55
C VAL A 47 17.02 -4.69 43.91
N THR A 48 18.11 -5.46 43.96
CA THR A 48 18.60 -6.05 45.21
C THR A 48 20.06 -5.66 45.42
N PRO A 49 20.40 -4.89 46.48
CA PRO A 49 21.79 -4.54 46.76
C PRO A 49 22.64 -5.79 47.00
N LEU A 50 23.86 -5.82 46.46
CA LEU A 50 24.82 -6.90 46.68
C LEU A 50 25.76 -6.57 47.85
N ASP A 51 26.17 -7.60 48.59
CA ASP A 51 27.23 -7.49 49.59
C ASP A 51 28.63 -7.57 48.95
N ASP A 52 29.69 -7.41 49.75
CA ASP A 52 31.09 -7.48 49.29
C ASP A 52 31.47 -8.85 48.68
N SER A 53 30.65 -9.89 48.90
CA SER A 53 30.83 -11.21 48.29
C SER A 53 30.09 -11.35 46.94
N GLY A 54 29.35 -10.32 46.53
CA GLY A 54 28.49 -10.31 45.35
C GLY A 54 27.20 -11.11 45.55
N SER A 55 26.75 -11.31 46.79
CA SER A 55 25.52 -12.01 47.13
C SER A 55 24.41 -11.02 47.48
N PRO A 56 23.13 -11.31 47.18
CA PRO A 56 22.00 -10.46 47.58
C PRO A 56 21.99 -10.22 49.10
N SER A 57 22.12 -8.95 49.50
CA SER A 57 22.27 -8.54 50.90
C SER A 57 20.93 -8.40 51.65
N THR A 58 19.84 -8.20 50.91
CA THR A 58 18.49 -7.92 51.42
C THR A 58 17.41 -8.47 50.48
N GLU A 59 16.13 -8.33 50.85
CA GLU A 59 15.02 -8.59 49.93
C GLU A 59 14.97 -7.52 48.83
N GLY A 60 14.69 -7.91 47.59
CA GLY A 60 14.67 -7.00 46.45
C GLY A 60 13.60 -5.92 46.58
N LEU A 61 14.01 -4.66 46.39
CA LEU A 61 13.14 -3.49 46.43
C LEU A 61 12.46 -3.31 45.06
N PRO A 62 11.12 -3.21 45.00
CA PRO A 62 10.42 -3.02 43.73
C PRO A 62 10.74 -1.64 43.14
N ILE A 63 11.00 -1.61 41.83
CA ILE A 63 11.12 -0.38 41.04
C ILE A 63 9.72 -0.03 40.56
N ARG A 64 9.19 1.11 41.02
CA ARG A 64 7.91 1.63 40.56
C ARG A 64 8.12 2.52 39.35
N PHE A 65 7.55 2.15 38.20
CA PHE A 65 7.53 3.03 37.03
C PHE A 65 6.41 4.08 37.15
N VAL A 66 6.68 5.29 36.67
CA VAL A 66 5.74 6.43 36.71
C VAL A 66 5.44 7.02 35.33
N GLU A 67 6.24 6.65 34.34
CA GLU A 67 6.17 7.16 32.98
C GLU A 67 6.71 6.12 32.01
N ALA A 68 6.06 6.01 30.86
CA ALA A 68 6.50 5.17 29.76
C ALA A 68 6.10 5.73 28.40
N TRP A 69 6.96 5.56 27.40
CA TRP A 69 6.66 5.81 25.99
C TRP A 69 7.37 4.77 25.11
N ALA A 70 7.00 4.71 23.84
CA ALA A 70 7.57 3.78 22.87
C ALA A 70 7.81 4.44 21.52
N ASP A 71 8.75 3.90 20.75
CA ASP A 71 8.98 4.32 19.35
C ASP A 71 7.81 3.91 18.42
N TYR A 72 6.97 2.99 18.89
CA TYR A 72 5.74 2.58 18.25
C TYR A 72 4.77 1.88 19.21
N GLU A 73 3.49 2.12 18.98
CA GLU A 73 2.39 1.41 19.60
C GLU A 73 1.27 1.21 18.57
N GLN A 74 0.58 0.07 18.63
CA GLN A 74 -0.67 -0.10 17.88
C GLN A 74 -1.77 0.76 18.49
N ALA A 75 -2.70 1.22 17.65
CA ALA A 75 -3.90 1.92 18.12
C ALA A 75 -4.59 1.10 19.21
N ASP A 76 -4.95 1.77 20.31
CA ASP A 76 -5.59 1.20 21.50
C ASP A 76 -4.74 0.26 22.37
N TRP A 77 -3.43 0.12 22.11
CA TRP A 77 -2.51 -0.70 22.92
C TRP A 77 -1.23 0.06 23.32
N PRO A 78 -1.39 1.16 24.10
CA PRO A 78 -0.30 2.07 24.39
C PRO A 78 0.69 1.48 25.40
N VAL A 79 1.95 1.91 25.33
CA VAL A 79 2.98 1.40 26.26
C VAL A 79 2.74 1.75 27.73
N ALA A 80 1.97 2.80 28.00
CA ALA A 80 1.56 3.19 29.35
C ALA A 80 0.74 2.10 30.07
N GLU A 81 0.03 1.24 29.32
CA GLU A 81 -0.69 0.10 29.89
C GLU A 81 0.24 -1.05 30.31
N ALA A 82 1.52 -1.01 29.95
CA ALA A 82 2.49 -2.01 30.42
C ALA A 82 3.07 -1.67 31.81
N ILE A 83 2.65 -0.58 32.45
CA ILE A 83 3.08 -0.16 33.80
C ILE A 83 1.91 0.19 34.74
N ASP A 84 0.69 -0.22 34.40
CA ASP A 84 -0.54 0.18 35.10
C ASP A 84 -1.00 -0.84 36.17
N GLY A 85 -0.33 -2.00 36.26
CA GLY A 85 -0.70 -3.10 37.16
C GLY A 85 -1.82 -4.01 36.63
N ASN A 86 -2.31 -3.80 35.40
CA ASN A 86 -3.42 -4.53 34.82
C ASN A 86 -2.97 -5.58 33.79
N ILE A 87 -2.85 -6.82 34.25
CA ILE A 87 -2.44 -7.96 33.41
C ILE A 87 -3.60 -8.61 32.62
N SER A 88 -4.70 -7.89 32.39
CA SER A 88 -5.87 -8.47 31.71
C SER A 88 -5.64 -8.70 30.21
N ALA A 89 -6.42 -9.62 29.62
CA ALA A 89 -6.20 -10.12 28.26
C ALA A 89 -6.30 -9.06 27.14
N GLY A 90 -6.89 -7.89 27.45
CA GLY A 90 -7.11 -6.75 26.56
C GLY A 90 -6.28 -5.51 26.90
N ASN A 91 -5.23 -5.66 27.71
CA ASN A 91 -4.41 -4.55 28.22
C ASN A 91 -2.94 -4.72 27.82
N GLY A 92 -2.24 -3.62 27.57
CA GLY A 92 -0.78 -3.59 27.46
C GLY A 92 -0.26 -2.93 26.20
N TRP A 93 1.05 -3.07 25.99
CA TRP A 93 1.77 -2.50 24.85
C TRP A 93 1.83 -3.46 23.67
N ALA A 94 1.28 -3.07 22.51
CA ALA A 94 1.34 -3.91 21.31
C ALA A 94 2.22 -3.34 20.18
N VAL A 95 3.00 -4.22 19.54
CA VAL A 95 3.97 -3.89 18.47
C VAL A 95 3.64 -4.65 17.18
N ASP A 96 3.46 -3.93 16.07
CA ASP A 96 3.01 -4.49 14.78
C ASP A 96 4.15 -5.20 14.05
N GLY A 97 4.26 -6.51 14.27
CA GLY A 97 5.14 -7.39 13.52
C GLY A 97 4.80 -7.54 12.03
N PRO A 98 3.53 -7.81 11.64
CA PRO A 98 3.24 -8.21 10.26
C PRO A 98 3.46 -7.12 9.21
N SER A 99 3.39 -5.83 9.57
CA SER A 99 3.58 -4.75 8.60
C SER A 99 4.90 -3.99 8.77
N ARG A 100 5.40 -3.81 10.01
CA ARG A 100 6.61 -2.99 10.23
C ARG A 100 7.90 -3.72 9.92
N HIS A 101 8.05 -4.96 10.40
CA HIS A 101 9.32 -5.70 10.33
C HIS A 101 10.54 -4.89 10.82
N LEU A 102 10.35 -4.10 11.87
CA LEU A 102 11.38 -3.25 12.48
C LEU A 102 11.54 -3.59 13.97
N ASP A 103 12.72 -3.31 14.51
CA ASP A 103 12.95 -3.28 15.96
C ASP A 103 11.95 -2.30 16.62
N SER A 104 11.64 -2.52 17.90
CA SER A 104 10.76 -1.61 18.65
C SER A 104 11.26 -1.43 20.08
N SER A 105 11.10 -0.22 20.60
CA SER A 105 11.68 0.23 21.86
C SER A 105 10.60 0.80 22.76
N GLY A 106 10.59 0.38 24.03
CA GLY A 106 9.79 0.96 25.10
C GLY A 106 10.73 1.49 26.19
N PHE A 107 10.40 2.65 26.74
CA PHE A 107 11.17 3.33 27.77
C PHE A 107 10.32 3.44 29.02
N PHE A 108 10.91 3.15 30.18
CA PHE A 108 10.21 3.07 31.46
C PHE A 108 10.99 3.84 32.52
N VAL A 109 10.37 4.88 33.09
CA VAL A 109 11.02 5.80 34.05
C VAL A 109 10.61 5.43 35.46
N ALA A 110 11.60 5.15 36.31
CA ALA A 110 11.40 4.86 37.72
C ALA A 110 11.04 6.14 38.52
N ALA A 111 10.15 5.98 39.48
CA ALA A 111 9.73 7.04 40.40
C ALA A 111 10.91 7.66 41.15
N GLU A 112 11.86 6.80 41.56
CA GLU A 112 13.07 7.16 42.25
C GLU A 112 14.25 6.46 41.56
N PRO A 113 15.44 7.07 41.54
CA PRO A 113 16.65 6.38 41.06
C PRO A 113 16.96 5.13 41.90
N PHE A 114 17.63 4.16 41.29
CA PHE A 114 18.01 2.89 41.91
C PHE A 114 19.47 2.54 41.62
N GLY A 115 20.08 1.71 42.48
CA GLY A 115 21.47 1.24 42.32
C GLY A 115 22.54 2.17 42.91
N ASP A 116 22.15 3.19 43.68
CA ASP A 116 23.03 4.21 44.25
C ASP A 116 23.89 3.71 45.42
N SER A 117 23.54 2.55 46.01
CA SER A 117 24.23 1.96 47.16
C SER A 117 25.41 1.04 46.83
N GLY A 118 25.83 0.96 45.57
CA GLY A 118 26.86 0.02 45.08
C GLY A 118 26.27 -0.99 44.09
N ASP A 119 27.00 -2.07 43.79
CA ASP A 119 26.56 -3.07 42.82
C ASP A 119 25.24 -3.71 43.25
N VAL A 120 24.36 -3.95 42.27
CA VAL A 120 23.02 -4.49 42.51
C VAL A 120 22.68 -5.61 41.55
N GLU A 121 21.79 -6.50 41.97
CA GLU A 121 21.10 -7.43 41.09
C GLU A 121 19.78 -6.80 40.63
N LEU A 122 19.65 -6.60 39.32
CA LEU A 122 18.43 -6.11 38.68
C LEU A 122 17.64 -7.30 38.13
N GLU A 123 16.41 -7.49 38.62
CA GLU A 123 15.46 -8.45 38.06
C GLU A 123 14.36 -7.69 37.31
N ILE A 124 14.17 -8.01 36.03
CA ILE A 124 13.10 -7.50 35.17
C ILE A 124 12.21 -8.67 34.75
N ARG A 125 10.92 -8.57 35.04
CA ARG A 125 9.90 -9.51 34.60
C ARG A 125 9.03 -8.88 33.52
N LEU A 126 9.01 -9.53 32.35
CA LEU A 126 8.15 -9.18 31.23
C LEU A 126 6.95 -10.13 31.17
N ARG A 127 5.75 -9.59 31.20
CA ARG A 127 4.49 -10.34 31.19
C ARG A 127 3.80 -10.27 29.82
N PHE A 128 3.19 -11.38 29.41
CA PHE A 128 2.55 -11.55 28.10
C PHE A 128 1.23 -12.31 28.27
N ASP A 129 0.32 -11.74 29.07
CA ASP A 129 -0.94 -12.37 29.49
C ASP A 129 -2.15 -12.01 28.60
N SER A 130 -1.87 -11.45 27.42
CA SER A 130 -2.92 -11.07 26.47
C SER A 130 -3.70 -12.30 25.99
N GLN A 131 -4.85 -12.07 25.36
CA GLN A 131 -5.62 -13.13 24.69
C GLN A 131 -4.83 -13.86 23.58
N HIS A 132 -3.68 -13.32 23.15
CA HIS A 132 -2.82 -13.86 22.13
C HIS A 132 -1.55 -14.48 22.74
N ALA A 133 -1.65 -15.72 23.22
CA ALA A 133 -0.59 -16.40 23.98
C ALA A 133 0.79 -16.50 23.28
N ALA A 134 0.85 -16.36 21.95
CA ALA A 134 2.10 -16.39 21.18
C ALA A 134 2.76 -15.01 20.99
N HIS A 135 2.08 -13.91 21.36
CA HIS A 135 2.54 -12.54 21.14
C HIS A 135 3.54 -12.10 22.22
N ALA A 136 4.68 -12.79 22.31
CA ALA A 136 5.80 -12.43 23.18
C ALA A 136 7.02 -12.01 22.36
N PHE A 137 7.89 -11.17 22.93
CA PHE A 137 9.16 -10.80 22.29
C PHE A 137 10.02 -12.04 21.99
N GLY A 138 10.68 -12.08 20.84
CA GLY A 138 11.63 -13.16 20.53
C GLY A 138 12.98 -12.96 21.18
N ARG A 139 13.58 -11.81 20.86
CA ARG A 139 14.89 -11.38 21.29
C ARG A 139 14.76 -9.99 21.91
N VAL A 140 15.27 -9.84 23.13
CA VAL A 140 15.19 -8.57 23.87
C VAL A 140 16.57 -8.04 24.20
N ARG A 141 16.68 -6.72 24.28
CA ARG A 141 17.83 -6.03 24.89
C ARG A 141 17.32 -5.05 25.95
N ILE A 142 18.07 -4.94 27.04
CA ILE A 142 17.82 -3.97 28.12
C ILE A 142 18.96 -2.97 28.16
N SER A 143 18.66 -1.70 28.38
CA SER A 143 19.65 -0.65 28.61
C SER A 143 19.19 0.28 29.73
N LEU A 144 20.15 0.88 30.44
CA LEU A 144 19.91 1.75 31.60
C LEU A 144 20.43 3.16 31.34
N ALA A 145 19.75 4.18 31.86
CA ALA A 145 20.24 5.55 31.93
C ALA A 145 19.99 6.17 33.31
N ASP A 146 20.83 7.13 33.70
CA ASP A 146 20.83 7.78 35.02
C ASP A 146 19.83 8.93 35.14
N SER A 147 19.41 9.50 34.01
CA SER A 147 18.46 10.60 33.93
C SER A 147 17.85 10.69 32.54
N LEU A 148 16.74 11.41 32.42
CA LEU A 148 16.25 11.86 31.12
C LEU A 148 17.11 13.06 30.66
N PRO A 149 17.45 13.17 29.36
CA PRO A 149 18.03 14.38 28.82
C PRO A 149 17.08 15.57 29.03
N ALA A 150 17.66 16.77 29.09
CA ALA A 150 16.87 17.99 29.21
C ALA A 150 15.90 18.10 28.01
N ALA A 151 14.67 18.55 28.27
CA ALA A 151 13.74 18.87 27.22
C ALA A 151 14.32 20.01 26.36
N GLU A 152 14.27 19.83 25.05
CA GLU A 152 14.75 20.81 24.08
C GLU A 152 13.61 21.24 23.18
N GLU A 153 13.68 22.48 22.74
CA GLU A 153 12.79 22.98 21.70
C GLU A 153 13.23 22.41 20.36
N TRP A 154 12.24 21.98 19.59
CA TRP A 154 12.48 21.57 18.24
C TRP A 154 11.36 22.11 17.34
N ALA A 155 11.73 23.10 16.54
CA ALA A 155 10.86 23.69 15.54
C ALA A 155 10.57 22.69 14.42
N TRP A 156 9.29 22.49 14.14
CA TRP A 156 8.80 21.66 13.04
C TRP A 156 8.47 22.50 11.80
N VAL A 157 8.16 23.78 12.02
CA VAL A 157 7.94 24.81 11.01
C VAL A 157 8.54 26.12 11.53
N ASP A 158 9.62 26.55 10.90
CA ASP A 158 10.31 27.83 11.15
C ASP A 158 10.95 28.27 9.82
N ASP A 159 10.79 29.54 9.45
CA ASP A 159 11.17 30.15 8.16
C ASP A 159 10.57 29.53 6.87
N ASN A 160 10.21 28.26 6.86
CA ASN A 160 9.66 27.49 5.75
C ASN A 160 8.85 26.29 6.29
N GLN A 161 8.16 25.60 5.40
CA GLN A 161 7.48 24.34 5.74
C GLN A 161 8.32 23.15 5.22
N ASN A 162 9.52 22.98 5.75
CA ASN A 162 10.45 21.92 5.31
C ASN A 162 10.22 20.59 6.06
N ASN A 163 9.01 20.07 6.05
CA ASN A 163 8.65 18.85 6.79
C ASN A 163 8.21 17.69 5.88
N GLY A 164 8.36 17.86 4.56
CA GLY A 164 7.95 16.88 3.54
C GLY A 164 6.45 16.56 3.50
N GLY A 165 5.63 17.27 4.28
CA GLY A 165 4.18 17.14 4.30
C GLY A 165 3.50 17.87 3.16
N ARG A 166 2.26 17.49 2.87
CA ARG A 166 1.44 18.20 1.88
C ARG A 166 1.01 19.54 2.47
N THR A 167 1.36 20.62 1.77
CA THR A 167 0.95 21.97 2.14
C THR A 167 -0.49 22.25 1.75
N HIS A 168 -1.25 22.85 2.66
CA HIS A 168 -2.60 23.34 2.43
C HIS A 168 -2.74 24.77 2.93
N PHE A 169 -3.60 25.54 2.27
CA PHE A 169 -3.87 26.94 2.59
C PHE A 169 -5.26 27.32 2.11
N ASP A 170 -5.94 28.20 2.85
CA ASP A 170 -7.17 28.81 2.35
C ASP A 170 -6.87 30.10 1.57
N GLY A 171 -7.67 30.36 0.52
CA GLY A 171 -7.61 31.58 -0.28
C GLY A 171 -7.10 31.37 -1.71
N SER A 172 -6.69 32.45 -2.38
CA SER A 172 -6.24 32.44 -3.78
C SER A 172 -4.73 32.25 -3.95
N GLN A 173 -3.99 32.08 -2.84
CA GLN A 173 -2.55 31.89 -2.88
C GLN A 173 -2.21 30.49 -3.41
N LYS A 174 -0.95 30.23 -3.77
CA LYS A 174 -0.49 28.90 -4.22
C LYS A 174 0.51 28.24 -3.25
N ALA A 175 0.87 28.96 -2.19
CA ALA A 175 1.79 28.57 -1.14
C ALA A 175 1.57 29.49 0.08
N TRP A 176 2.14 29.15 1.23
CA TRP A 176 2.12 30.03 2.40
C TRP A 176 2.89 31.33 2.15
N PRO A 177 2.38 32.48 2.61
CA PRO A 177 3.01 33.78 2.40
C PRO A 177 4.07 34.05 3.48
N TRP A 178 5.28 33.57 3.22
CA TRP A 178 6.46 33.91 4.02
C TRP A 178 6.87 35.36 3.80
N VAL A 179 7.17 36.07 4.87
CA VAL A 179 7.53 37.49 4.89
C VAL A 179 8.79 37.73 5.72
N GLU A 180 9.56 38.74 5.34
CA GLU A 180 10.88 39.05 5.91
C GLU A 180 10.87 40.38 6.68
N GLY A 181 11.82 40.55 7.61
CA GLY A 181 12.07 41.85 8.26
C GLY A 181 12.71 42.87 7.30
N PRO A 182 12.68 44.19 7.63
CA PRO A 182 12.14 44.84 8.82
C PRO A 182 10.64 45.23 8.71
N ASP A 183 10.04 45.08 7.53
CA ASP A 183 8.66 45.51 7.27
C ASP A 183 7.63 44.59 7.95
N HIS A 184 8.03 43.37 8.29
CA HIS A 184 7.22 42.39 9.01
C HIS A 184 7.96 41.89 10.27
N PRO A 185 7.23 41.58 11.36
CA PRO A 185 7.84 40.99 12.54
C PRO A 185 8.32 39.57 12.23
N VAL A 186 9.51 39.23 12.70
CA VAL A 186 10.12 37.90 12.65
C VAL A 186 10.53 37.54 14.08
N HIS A 187 10.28 36.30 14.51
CA HIS A 187 10.65 35.81 15.84
C HIS A 187 11.97 35.05 15.80
N SER A 188 12.04 34.04 14.93
CA SER A 188 13.18 33.17 14.71
C SER A 188 13.65 33.30 13.27
N GLY A 189 14.94 33.07 13.04
CA GLY A 189 15.50 33.05 11.69
C GLY A 189 15.34 34.36 10.90
N GLU A 190 14.86 34.23 9.66
CA GLU A 190 14.79 35.30 8.66
C GLU A 190 13.35 35.67 8.26
N ARG A 191 12.38 34.76 8.45
CA ARG A 191 11.02 34.84 7.89
C ARG A 191 9.96 34.36 8.87
N SER A 192 8.83 35.08 8.89
CA SER A 192 7.59 34.61 9.52
C SER A 192 6.47 34.41 8.51
N ARG A 193 5.39 33.74 8.90
CA ARG A 193 4.24 33.47 8.03
C ARG A 193 3.08 34.44 8.30
N LEU A 194 2.67 35.18 7.27
CA LEU A 194 1.55 36.11 7.36
C LEU A 194 0.18 35.41 7.16
N GLN A 195 -0.80 35.70 8.01
CA GLN A 195 -2.20 35.29 7.81
C GLN A 195 -3.12 36.49 7.97
N LYS A 196 -3.94 36.75 6.94
CA LYS A 196 -4.85 37.90 6.91
C LYS A 196 -6.23 37.51 6.41
N SER A 197 -7.27 37.89 7.16
CA SER A 197 -8.66 37.62 6.82
C SER A 197 -9.60 38.67 7.40
N THR A 198 -10.79 38.86 6.81
CA THR A 198 -11.84 39.74 7.33
C THR A 198 -13.07 38.92 7.67
N ASP A 199 -13.37 38.77 8.96
CA ASP A 199 -14.55 38.05 9.49
C ASP A 199 -14.76 36.63 8.93
N LYS A 200 -13.68 35.94 8.59
CA LYS A 200 -13.69 34.55 8.13
C LYS A 200 -12.58 33.74 8.80
N ILE A 201 -12.81 32.43 8.88
CA ILE A 201 -11.79 31.47 9.26
C ILE A 201 -10.80 31.35 8.10
N ILE A 202 -9.51 31.37 8.43
CA ILE A 202 -8.40 31.05 7.52
C ILE A 202 -7.44 30.14 8.27
N GLN A 203 -6.95 29.10 7.59
CA GLN A 203 -5.90 28.23 8.08
C GLN A 203 -4.79 28.04 7.04
N HIS A 204 -3.58 27.91 7.56
CA HIS A 204 -2.43 27.37 6.87
C HIS A 204 -2.02 26.10 7.63
N TYR A 205 -1.97 24.96 6.95
CA TYR A 205 -1.70 23.67 7.59
C TYR A 205 -0.99 22.69 6.67
N PHE A 206 -0.42 21.65 7.26
CA PHE A 206 0.12 20.52 6.51
C PHE A 206 -0.36 19.20 7.11
N ASP A 207 -0.40 18.16 6.28
CA ASP A 207 -0.63 16.77 6.69
C ASP A 207 0.33 15.82 5.98
N GLN A 208 0.37 14.57 6.44
CA GLN A 208 1.26 13.54 5.89
C GLN A 208 2.74 13.96 5.89
N ALA A 209 3.17 14.68 6.92
CA ALA A 209 4.57 15.00 7.10
C ALA A 209 5.40 13.71 7.11
N THR A 210 6.48 13.69 6.32
CA THR A 210 7.44 12.57 6.33
C THR A 210 8.14 12.51 7.67
N ARG A 211 8.39 13.68 8.25
CA ARG A 211 8.91 13.86 9.61
C ARG A 211 7.74 13.98 10.59
N LYS A 212 7.53 12.96 11.40
CA LYS A 212 6.44 12.89 12.40
C LYS A 212 6.96 13.25 13.79
N VAL A 213 6.05 13.69 14.67
CA VAL A 213 6.34 13.94 16.09
C VAL A 213 5.63 12.88 16.92
N THR A 214 6.37 12.12 17.72
CA THR A 214 5.79 11.20 18.71
C THR A 214 5.71 11.93 20.05
N VAL A 215 4.50 12.09 20.57
CA VAL A 215 4.27 12.78 21.84
C VAL A 215 4.89 11.98 22.98
N GLY A 216 5.83 12.57 23.70
CA GLY A 216 6.33 12.10 25.00
C GLY A 216 5.43 12.55 26.15
N GLN A 217 5.58 11.91 27.31
CA GLN A 217 4.94 12.41 28.53
C GLN A 217 5.67 13.68 29.01
N GLY A 218 4.90 14.71 29.35
CA GLY A 218 5.46 16.03 29.70
C GLY A 218 5.80 16.94 28.52
N ASP A 219 5.72 16.45 27.28
CA ASP A 219 5.94 17.26 26.09
C ASP A 219 4.95 18.43 26.00
N ARG A 220 5.38 19.49 25.33
CA ARG A 220 4.60 20.68 25.04
C ARG A 220 4.61 20.96 23.55
N LEU A 221 3.43 21.12 22.96
CA LEU A 221 3.30 21.59 21.58
C LEU A 221 3.22 23.12 21.61
N TYR A 222 3.96 23.80 20.75
CA TYR A 222 4.00 25.26 20.77
C TYR A 222 3.99 25.89 19.38
N ALA A 223 3.65 27.18 19.36
CA ALA A 223 3.85 28.07 18.22
C ALA A 223 3.98 29.52 18.71
N TRP A 224 4.83 30.31 18.06
CA TRP A 224 4.87 31.74 18.29
C TRP A 224 3.90 32.48 17.39
N VAL A 225 3.20 33.46 17.96
CA VAL A 225 2.26 34.30 17.23
C VAL A 225 2.43 35.78 17.58
N TYR A 226 2.40 36.62 16.55
CA TYR A 226 2.34 38.08 16.67
C TYR A 226 1.00 38.55 16.12
N LEU A 227 0.19 39.21 16.96
CA LEU A 227 -1.11 39.75 16.54
C LEU A 227 -0.96 41.24 16.20
N ASP A 228 -1.46 41.65 15.04
CA ASP A 228 -1.44 43.06 14.62
C ASP A 228 -2.18 43.95 15.63
N GLU A 229 -1.63 45.12 15.95
CA GLU A 229 -2.21 46.04 16.94
C GLU A 229 -3.52 46.67 16.48
N LYS A 230 -3.66 46.92 15.18
CA LYS A 230 -4.79 47.65 14.59
C LYS A 230 -5.87 46.71 14.11
N ASP A 231 -5.50 45.51 13.69
CA ASP A 231 -6.38 44.49 13.13
C ASP A 231 -6.10 43.10 13.72
N PRO A 232 -6.23 42.88 15.04
CA PRO A 232 -5.96 41.58 15.63
C PRO A 232 -7.05 40.55 15.30
N PRO A 233 -6.71 39.26 15.12
CA PRO A 233 -7.71 38.20 15.03
C PRO A 233 -8.57 38.14 16.29
N LYS A 234 -9.83 37.72 16.13
CA LYS A 234 -10.74 37.52 17.29
C LYS A 234 -10.43 36.22 18.02
N THR A 235 -9.91 35.24 17.29
CA THR A 235 -9.60 33.88 17.75
C THR A 235 -8.37 33.39 17.02
N VAL A 236 -7.46 32.74 17.72
CA VAL A 236 -6.39 31.93 17.13
C VAL A 236 -6.50 30.50 17.64
N MET A 237 -6.16 29.52 16.82
CA MET A 237 -6.29 28.11 17.13
C MET A 237 -5.13 27.31 16.54
N LEU A 238 -4.60 26.41 17.34
CA LEU A 238 -3.68 25.35 16.94
C LEU A 238 -4.46 24.05 16.80
N GLN A 239 -4.22 23.30 15.73
CA GLN A 239 -4.80 21.97 15.53
C GLN A 239 -3.70 20.98 15.17
N PHE A 240 -3.79 19.76 15.68
CA PHE A 240 -2.81 18.70 15.45
C PHE A 240 -3.49 17.52 14.78
N TYR A 241 -2.85 16.96 13.76
CA TYR A 241 -3.36 15.77 13.09
C TYR A 241 -2.66 14.53 13.63
N SER A 242 -3.45 13.67 14.29
CA SER A 242 -3.05 12.34 14.76
C SER A 242 -4.12 11.35 14.35
N GLY A 243 -4.07 10.90 13.09
CA GLY A 243 -5.14 10.12 12.44
C GLY A 243 -6.43 10.91 12.15
N ASN A 244 -6.67 12.01 12.86
CA ASN A 244 -7.75 12.98 12.64
C ASN A 244 -7.37 14.36 13.25
N TRP A 245 -8.18 15.40 12.98
CA TRP A 245 -7.94 16.79 13.41
C TRP A 245 -8.58 17.17 14.75
N ASN A 246 -9.17 16.26 15.51
CA ASN A 246 -9.92 16.56 16.74
C ASN A 246 -9.03 16.83 17.97
N HIS A 247 -7.88 17.45 17.74
CA HIS A 247 -6.92 17.83 18.75
C HIS A 247 -6.67 19.33 18.59
N ARG A 248 -7.51 20.17 19.23
CA ARG A 248 -7.57 21.61 18.95
C ARG A 248 -7.52 22.43 20.23
N ALA A 249 -6.70 23.47 20.22
CA ALA A 249 -6.59 24.43 21.31
C ALA A 249 -6.74 25.86 20.76
N PHE A 250 -7.55 26.70 21.42
CA PHE A 250 -7.80 28.06 20.94
C PHE A 250 -7.71 29.13 22.03
N TRP A 251 -7.41 30.36 21.61
CA TRP A 251 -7.33 31.55 22.47
C TRP A 251 -8.18 32.68 21.89
N GLY A 252 -8.80 33.45 22.78
CA GLY A 252 -9.66 34.59 22.41
C GLY A 252 -11.14 34.25 22.43
N GLY A 253 -11.91 34.88 21.54
CA GLY A 253 -13.34 34.57 21.43
C GLY A 253 -13.55 33.19 20.82
N ASP A 254 -14.67 32.54 21.10
CA ASP A 254 -15.03 31.29 20.43
C ASP A 254 -15.75 31.60 19.10
N ARG A 255 -14.98 31.63 17.99
CA ARG A 255 -15.46 32.03 16.65
C ARG A 255 -15.11 31.04 15.54
N ILE A 256 -14.35 29.99 15.83
CA ILE A 256 -13.91 28.99 14.85
C ILE A 256 -14.80 27.77 15.04
N ASN A 257 -15.59 27.38 14.05
CA ASN A 257 -16.58 26.29 14.20
C ASN A 257 -16.00 24.89 13.96
N PHE A 258 -14.72 24.68 14.23
CA PHE A 258 -14.06 23.38 14.12
C PHE A 258 -14.11 22.68 15.47
N GLY A 259 -14.81 21.55 15.55
CA GLY A 259 -15.20 20.93 16.81
C GLY A 259 -16.52 21.50 17.35
N THR A 260 -16.81 21.26 18.62
CA THR A 260 -18.07 21.70 19.24
C THR A 260 -17.93 23.07 19.91
N ILE A 261 -18.45 24.13 19.28
CA ILE A 261 -18.47 25.48 19.87
C ILE A 261 -19.09 25.46 21.27
N GLY A 262 -18.46 26.18 22.20
CA GLY A 262 -18.87 26.31 23.59
C GLY A 262 -18.53 25.09 24.46
N SER A 263 -17.86 24.06 23.92
CA SER A 263 -17.37 22.94 24.69
C SER A 263 -15.98 23.21 25.29
N ASP A 264 -15.64 22.45 26.33
CA ASP A 264 -14.29 22.34 26.86
C ASP A 264 -13.84 20.88 26.70
N ALA A 265 -13.46 20.54 25.46
CA ALA A 265 -13.17 19.17 25.04
C ALA A 265 -11.93 19.11 24.14
N PRO A 266 -11.31 17.92 23.95
CA PRO A 266 -10.12 17.74 23.10
C PRO A 266 -10.23 18.33 21.68
N ASP A 267 -11.42 18.26 21.09
CA ASP A 267 -11.69 18.74 19.73
C ASP A 267 -11.92 20.25 19.65
N HIS A 268 -11.97 20.95 20.79
CA HIS A 268 -12.31 22.36 20.91
C HIS A 268 -11.89 22.96 22.28
N ARG A 269 -10.61 22.88 22.65
CA ARG A 269 -10.12 23.26 23.99
C ARG A 269 -9.89 24.78 24.14
N PRO A 270 -10.58 25.50 25.05
CA PRO A 270 -10.23 26.87 25.39
C PRO A 270 -8.94 26.94 26.22
N MET A 271 -7.98 27.73 25.77
CA MET A 271 -6.65 27.89 26.41
C MET A 271 -6.45 29.26 27.07
N GLY A 272 -7.41 30.18 26.92
CA GLY A 272 -7.42 31.47 27.61
C GLY A 272 -7.84 32.65 26.75
N THR A 273 -7.57 33.86 27.26
CA THR A 273 -7.83 35.11 26.54
C THR A 273 -6.94 35.23 25.30
N ARG A 274 -7.34 36.10 24.37
CA ARG A 274 -6.55 36.38 23.17
C ARG A 274 -5.13 36.80 23.56
N PRO A 275 -4.09 36.35 22.83
CA PRO A 275 -2.72 36.82 23.00
C PRO A 275 -2.62 38.35 22.93
N GLU A 276 -1.58 38.89 23.57
CA GLU A 276 -1.27 40.31 23.49
C GLU A 276 -0.90 40.71 22.05
N THR A 277 -1.34 41.90 21.64
CA THR A 277 -1.06 42.46 20.31
C THR A 277 0.24 43.25 20.31
N GLY A 278 0.87 43.40 19.16
CA GLY A 278 2.07 44.24 19.02
C GLY A 278 3.38 43.59 19.47
N ARG A 279 3.34 42.33 19.94
CA ARG A 279 4.52 41.56 20.34
C ARG A 279 4.33 40.07 20.07
N TRP A 280 5.44 39.35 20.05
CA TRP A 280 5.44 37.89 19.99
C TRP A 280 4.96 37.29 21.31
N VAL A 281 4.05 36.33 21.21
CA VAL A 281 3.52 35.55 22.33
C VAL A 281 3.62 34.07 21.96
N ARG A 282 4.15 33.27 22.88
CA ARG A 282 4.19 31.82 22.74
C ARG A 282 2.83 31.23 23.13
N LEU A 283 2.26 30.46 22.22
CA LEU A 283 1.15 29.57 22.50
C LEU A 283 1.73 28.20 22.88
N GLU A 284 1.28 27.65 23.99
CA GLU A 284 1.73 26.33 24.47
C GLU A 284 0.50 25.47 24.78
N VAL A 285 0.54 24.22 24.33
CA VAL A 285 -0.52 23.23 24.49
C VAL A 285 0.07 21.99 25.14
N ASP A 286 -0.50 21.61 26.28
CA ASP A 286 -0.33 20.28 26.83
C ASP A 286 -1.08 19.29 25.93
N PRO A 287 -0.39 18.32 25.29
CA PRO A 287 -1.02 17.33 24.41
C PRO A 287 -2.23 16.63 25.06
N ALA A 288 -2.18 16.37 26.37
CA ALA A 288 -3.24 15.69 27.10
C ALA A 288 -4.54 16.50 27.13
N LEU A 289 -4.46 17.84 27.14
CA LEU A 289 -5.65 18.71 27.12
C LEU A 289 -6.42 18.63 25.80
N VAL A 290 -5.71 18.31 24.71
CA VAL A 290 -6.27 18.12 23.38
C VAL A 290 -6.41 16.63 23.02
N GLY A 291 -6.38 15.74 24.01
CA GLY A 291 -6.65 14.31 23.84
C GLY A 291 -5.54 13.52 23.15
N LEU A 292 -4.33 14.07 23.05
CA LEU A 292 -3.13 13.36 22.62
C LEU A 292 -2.47 12.76 23.86
N LYS A 293 -2.18 11.46 23.81
CA LYS A 293 -1.48 10.72 24.88
C LYS A 293 -0.01 10.54 24.50
N ALA A 294 0.84 10.21 25.47
CA ALA A 294 2.18 9.73 25.17
C ALA A 294 2.10 8.55 24.17
N GLY A 295 2.95 8.55 23.15
CA GLY A 295 2.93 7.62 22.01
C GLY A 295 2.08 8.08 20.82
N SER A 296 1.22 9.10 20.97
CA SER A 296 0.46 9.66 19.85
C SER A 296 1.39 10.22 18.79
N VAL A 297 1.16 9.85 17.52
CA VAL A 297 1.98 10.28 16.39
C VAL A 297 1.27 11.41 15.64
N ILE A 298 1.87 12.59 15.69
CA ILE A 298 1.41 13.78 14.97
C ILE A 298 2.13 13.85 13.62
N ASP A 299 1.37 13.91 12.52
CA ASP A 299 1.92 14.12 11.17
C ASP A 299 1.24 15.26 10.41
N GLY A 300 0.58 16.16 11.13
CA GLY A 300 0.10 17.43 10.62
C GLY A 300 -0.11 18.49 11.72
N PHE A 301 0.04 19.76 11.34
CA PHE A 301 -0.10 20.91 12.23
C PHE A 301 -0.80 22.05 11.48
N ALA A 302 -1.83 22.64 12.09
CA ALA A 302 -2.62 23.74 11.53
C ALA A 302 -2.56 24.99 12.39
N PHE A 303 -2.44 26.14 11.72
CA PHE A 303 -2.42 27.46 12.32
C PHE A 303 -3.61 28.24 11.80
N THR A 304 -4.61 28.40 12.66
CA THR A 304 -5.94 28.86 12.27
C THR A 304 -6.28 30.15 12.99
N GLN A 305 -6.97 31.06 12.31
CA GLN A 305 -7.49 32.27 12.95
C GLN A 305 -8.88 32.64 12.42
N PHE A 306 -9.61 33.41 13.22
CA PHE A 306 -10.84 34.09 12.79
C PHE A 306 -10.60 35.59 12.64
N GLY A 307 -10.62 36.07 11.39
CA GLY A 307 -10.40 37.47 11.04
C GLY A 307 -9.00 38.00 11.40
N GLY A 308 -8.80 39.30 11.21
CA GLY A 308 -7.58 40.02 11.57
C GLY A 308 -6.33 39.63 10.77
N THR A 309 -5.21 40.15 11.24
CA THR A 309 -3.85 39.95 10.73
C THR A 309 -2.97 39.36 11.85
N ALA A 310 -2.32 38.24 11.57
CA ALA A 310 -1.37 37.61 12.48
C ALA A 310 -0.13 37.14 11.71
N TYR A 311 0.99 37.08 12.42
CA TYR A 311 2.22 36.44 11.96
C TYR A 311 2.47 35.24 12.84
N TRP A 312 2.79 34.12 12.21
CA TRP A 312 3.10 32.87 12.89
C TRP A 312 4.54 32.51 12.60
N ASP A 313 5.22 32.03 13.63
CA ASP A 313 6.63 31.68 13.54
C ASP A 313 6.95 30.57 14.53
N ASP A 314 8.08 29.89 14.34
CA ASP A 314 8.64 28.88 15.24
C ASP A 314 7.57 27.99 15.94
N GLY A 315 7.06 27.01 15.20
CA GLY A 315 6.07 26.05 15.68
C GLY A 315 6.62 24.64 15.75
N GLY A 316 6.48 23.97 16.90
CA GLY A 316 7.06 22.66 17.11
C GLY A 316 6.72 22.01 18.44
N VAL A 317 7.65 21.18 18.92
CA VAL A 317 7.54 20.43 20.18
C VAL A 317 8.70 20.81 21.12
N LEU A 318 8.39 20.99 22.39
CA LEU A 318 9.34 21.05 23.48
C LEU A 318 9.23 19.73 24.24
N GLY A 319 10.29 18.92 24.18
CA GLY A 319 10.27 17.55 24.68
C GLY A 319 11.65 16.90 24.67
N ASN A 320 11.74 15.69 25.21
CA ASN A 320 12.99 14.90 25.25
C ASN A 320 12.81 13.45 24.79
N SER A 321 11.61 13.03 24.39
CA SER A 321 11.27 11.66 24.01
C SER A 321 12.21 11.09 22.95
N ASP A 322 12.43 11.84 21.85
CA ASP A 322 13.33 11.44 20.77
C ASP A 322 14.81 11.52 21.18
N LEU A 323 15.18 12.41 22.11
CA LEU A 323 16.56 12.57 22.61
C LEU A 323 16.99 11.41 23.50
N VAL A 324 16.09 10.91 24.35
CA VAL A 324 16.38 9.79 25.26
C VAL A 324 16.84 8.57 24.48
N GLU A 325 16.17 8.25 23.37
CA GLU A 325 16.55 7.12 22.53
C GLU A 325 17.97 7.28 21.98
N ILE A 326 18.31 8.49 21.52
CA ILE A 326 19.62 8.80 20.92
C ILE A 326 20.74 8.75 21.97
N GLU A 327 20.55 9.37 23.13
CA GLU A 327 21.52 9.34 24.23
C GLU A 327 21.78 7.90 24.70
N LEU A 328 20.74 7.07 24.80
CA LEU A 328 20.89 5.65 25.14
C LEU A 328 21.64 4.85 24.07
N ILE A 329 21.42 5.14 22.78
CA ILE A 329 22.20 4.51 21.70
C ILE A 329 23.67 4.92 21.80
N LEU A 330 23.95 6.20 22.06
CA LEU A 330 25.31 6.75 22.15
C LEU A 330 26.06 6.26 23.41
N ALA A 331 25.35 6.05 24.52
CA ALA A 331 25.90 5.52 25.77
C ALA A 331 26.20 4.01 25.71
N SER A 332 25.68 3.29 24.71
CA SER A 332 25.96 1.86 24.52
C SER A 332 27.43 1.65 24.13
N THR A 333 28.20 0.97 24.98
CA THR A 333 29.63 0.68 24.78
C THR A 333 29.90 -0.53 23.89
N ASP A 334 28.84 -1.17 23.35
CA ASP A 334 28.94 -2.44 22.69
C ASP A 334 29.08 -2.29 21.16
N ALA A 335 30.06 -2.99 20.56
CA ALA A 335 30.25 -3.04 19.11
C ALA A 335 29.10 -3.77 18.38
N SER A 336 28.11 -4.26 19.14
CA SER A 336 26.87 -4.92 18.73
C SER A 336 25.67 -3.95 18.62
N ALA A 337 25.92 -2.65 18.42
CA ALA A 337 24.89 -1.65 18.16
C ALA A 337 23.81 -2.23 17.21
N PRO A 338 22.51 -2.07 17.52
CA PRO A 338 21.44 -2.70 16.74
C PRO A 338 21.59 -2.39 15.26
N GLY A 339 21.10 -3.28 14.39
CA GLY A 339 21.28 -3.16 12.93
C GLY A 339 20.88 -1.80 12.35
N ASN A 340 20.06 -1.01 13.06
CA ASN A 340 19.66 0.35 12.70
C ASN A 340 20.14 1.49 13.62
N ALA A 341 20.90 1.27 14.71
CA ALA A 341 21.23 2.34 15.67
C ALA A 341 21.97 3.51 15.01
N ASN A 342 22.98 3.18 14.21
CA ASN A 342 23.73 4.18 13.46
C ASN A 342 22.84 4.92 12.46
N GLU A 343 21.82 4.27 11.90
CA GLU A 343 20.86 4.92 11.02
C GLU A 343 19.94 5.85 11.80
N LYS A 344 19.41 5.42 12.95
CA LYS A 344 18.57 6.24 13.85
C LYS A 344 19.31 7.51 14.30
N VAL A 345 20.54 7.38 14.80
CA VAL A 345 21.38 8.52 15.22
C VAL A 345 21.71 9.44 14.04
N ARG A 346 22.12 8.88 12.90
CA ARG A 346 22.41 9.69 11.70
C ARG A 346 21.18 10.42 11.20
N ARG A 347 20.02 9.75 11.17
CA ARG A 347 18.76 10.32 10.73
C ARG A 347 18.34 11.44 11.66
N PHE A 348 18.31 11.20 12.98
CA PHE A 348 18.02 12.21 13.99
C PHE A 348 18.91 13.46 13.82
N PHE A 349 20.22 13.27 13.76
CA PHE A 349 21.15 14.40 13.62
C PHE A 349 20.95 15.14 12.29
N ARG A 350 20.74 14.42 11.18
CA ARG A 350 20.55 15.05 9.87
C ARG A 350 19.23 15.81 9.78
N GLU A 351 18.13 15.25 10.28
CA GLU A 351 16.83 15.92 10.27
C GLU A 351 16.81 17.17 11.17
N ARG A 352 17.58 17.18 12.26
CA ARG A 352 17.59 18.29 13.21
C ARG A 352 18.66 19.35 12.92
N HIS A 353 19.76 18.98 12.28
CA HIS A 353 20.92 19.86 12.12
C HIS A 353 21.47 19.96 10.69
N SER A 354 20.86 19.31 9.69
CA SER A 354 21.32 19.36 8.30
C SER A 354 20.21 19.87 7.36
N PRO A 355 20.13 21.18 7.11
CA PRO A 355 19.13 21.76 6.20
C PRO A 355 19.12 21.11 4.81
N GLY A 356 20.30 20.85 4.24
CA GLY A 356 20.42 20.19 2.93
C GLY A 356 19.95 18.73 2.91
N PHE A 357 19.91 18.03 4.05
CA PHE A 357 19.32 16.70 4.13
C PHE A 357 17.80 16.76 4.02
N THR A 358 17.18 17.74 4.69
CA THR A 358 15.74 17.97 4.65
C THR A 358 15.28 18.33 3.23
N GLU A 359 16.01 19.21 2.54
CA GLU A 359 15.74 19.54 1.12
C GLU A 359 15.76 18.30 0.21
N LEU A 360 16.75 17.42 0.39
CA LEU A 360 16.84 16.17 -0.38
C LEU A 360 15.70 15.19 -0.07
N LEU A 361 15.25 15.10 1.19
CA LEU A 361 14.10 14.25 1.54
C LEU A 361 12.81 14.72 0.85
N GLU A 362 12.63 16.03 0.69
CA GLU A 362 11.50 16.59 -0.04
C GLU A 362 11.56 16.30 -1.52
N GLU A 363 12.76 16.42 -2.13
CA GLU A 363 12.99 16.04 -3.53
C GLU A 363 12.66 14.55 -3.76
N ILE A 364 13.11 13.67 -2.86
CA ILE A 364 12.80 12.24 -2.91
C ILE A 364 11.28 12.01 -2.84
N SER A 365 10.60 12.61 -1.86
CA SER A 365 9.15 12.46 -1.69
C SER A 365 8.38 12.94 -2.93
N ALA A 366 8.79 14.07 -3.52
CA ALA A 366 8.22 14.60 -4.76
C ALA A 366 8.41 13.64 -5.94
N LEU A 367 9.64 13.14 -6.14
CA LEU A 367 9.96 12.17 -7.20
C LEU A 367 9.22 10.85 -7.03
N GLU A 368 9.04 10.37 -5.80
CA GLU A 368 8.23 9.18 -5.51
C GLU A 368 6.73 9.41 -5.83
N GLY A 369 6.21 10.61 -5.58
CA GLY A 369 4.86 11.01 -5.97
C GLY A 369 4.69 11.06 -7.49
N GLU A 370 5.68 11.61 -8.20
CA GLU A 370 5.70 11.62 -9.66
C GLU A 370 5.77 10.20 -10.23
N LYS A 371 6.65 9.35 -9.69
CA LYS A 371 6.75 7.93 -10.05
C LYS A 371 5.42 7.23 -9.88
N ARG A 372 4.74 7.38 -8.74
CA ARG A 372 3.41 6.79 -8.50
C ARG A 372 2.38 7.26 -9.53
N THR A 373 2.43 8.53 -9.92
CA THR A 373 1.53 9.10 -10.94
C THR A 373 1.81 8.51 -12.32
N LEU A 374 3.07 8.31 -12.67
CA LEU A 374 3.47 7.67 -13.93
C LEU A 374 3.10 6.18 -13.95
N ASP A 375 3.37 5.46 -12.87
CA ASP A 375 3.01 4.05 -12.72
C ASP A 375 1.50 3.85 -12.85
N GLY A 376 0.69 4.75 -12.27
CA GLY A 376 -0.77 4.74 -12.40
C GLY A 376 -1.30 4.99 -13.83
N LYS A 377 -0.47 5.49 -14.75
CA LYS A 377 -0.81 5.65 -16.18
C LYS A 377 -0.46 4.42 -17.02
N ILE A 378 0.32 3.49 -16.48
CA ILE A 378 0.69 2.27 -17.20
C ILE A 378 -0.58 1.41 -17.31
N ALA A 379 -0.99 1.11 -18.54
CA ALA A 379 -2.09 0.19 -18.76
C ALA A 379 -1.71 -1.20 -18.25
N THR A 380 -2.41 -1.67 -17.21
CA THR A 380 -2.21 -3.00 -16.66
C THR A 380 -3.23 -3.96 -17.26
N THR A 381 -2.85 -5.22 -17.38
CA THR A 381 -3.75 -6.32 -17.73
C THR A 381 -3.58 -7.43 -16.70
N LEU A 382 -4.68 -8.13 -16.42
CA LEU A 382 -4.61 -9.33 -15.60
C LEU A 382 -3.83 -10.40 -16.37
N VAL A 383 -2.80 -10.94 -15.72
CA VAL A 383 -2.05 -12.10 -16.22
C VAL A 383 -2.33 -13.27 -15.30
N SER A 384 -2.69 -14.41 -15.90
CA SER A 384 -2.76 -15.66 -15.15
C SER A 384 -1.36 -16.24 -15.02
N SER A 385 -0.85 -16.33 -13.80
CA SER A 385 0.39 -17.08 -13.50
C SER A 385 0.05 -18.44 -12.90
N GLU A 386 0.82 -19.46 -13.27
CA GLU A 386 0.76 -20.75 -12.59
C GLU A 386 1.37 -20.64 -11.18
N LEU A 387 0.80 -21.40 -10.23
CA LEU A 387 1.31 -21.51 -8.86
C LEU A 387 2.33 -22.66 -8.80
N ILE A 388 3.52 -22.44 -9.37
CA ILE A 388 4.55 -23.49 -9.52
C ILE A 388 5.03 -24.00 -8.16
N ASP A 389 5.24 -23.11 -7.18
CA ASP A 389 5.74 -23.49 -5.85
C ASP A 389 4.68 -24.16 -4.97
N LYS A 390 3.40 -23.97 -5.30
CA LYS A 390 2.27 -24.49 -4.52
C LYS A 390 1.10 -24.88 -5.43
N PRO A 391 1.25 -25.96 -6.22
CA PRO A 391 0.21 -26.41 -7.12
C PRO A 391 -1.07 -26.78 -6.35
N ARG A 392 -2.23 -26.50 -6.95
CA ARG A 392 -3.52 -26.85 -6.34
C ARG A 392 -3.72 -28.36 -6.38
N MET A 393 -4.02 -28.97 -5.23
CA MET A 393 -4.39 -30.37 -5.17
C MET A 393 -5.67 -30.59 -5.99
N THR A 394 -5.58 -31.43 -7.03
CA THR A 394 -6.71 -31.81 -7.89
C THR A 394 -6.94 -33.31 -7.76
N ARG A 395 -8.19 -33.76 -7.71
CA ARG A 395 -8.55 -35.19 -7.58
C ARG A 395 -9.66 -35.55 -8.56
N LEU A 396 -9.77 -36.84 -8.90
CA LEU A 396 -10.86 -37.34 -9.71
C LEU A 396 -12.18 -37.23 -8.94
N LEU A 397 -13.24 -36.75 -9.57
CA LEU A 397 -14.54 -36.60 -8.91
C LEU A 397 -15.46 -37.78 -9.22
N SER A 398 -16.16 -38.29 -8.20
CA SER A 398 -17.21 -39.30 -8.39
C SER A 398 -18.35 -38.71 -9.23
N ARG A 399 -18.42 -39.12 -10.51
CA ARG A 399 -19.41 -38.63 -11.48
C ARG A 399 -19.46 -37.09 -11.60
N GLY A 400 -18.33 -36.42 -11.37
CA GLY A 400 -18.24 -34.95 -11.46
C GLY A 400 -18.77 -34.18 -10.24
N GLN A 401 -19.14 -34.85 -9.15
CA GLN A 401 -19.58 -34.18 -7.91
C GLN A 401 -18.39 -33.53 -7.21
N TYR A 402 -18.41 -32.19 -7.06
CA TYR A 402 -17.29 -31.38 -6.58
C TYR A 402 -16.90 -31.69 -5.13
N ASP A 403 -17.84 -32.19 -4.32
CA ASP A 403 -17.68 -32.55 -2.92
C ASP A 403 -17.32 -34.03 -2.71
N GLN A 404 -17.19 -34.81 -3.80
CA GLN A 404 -16.85 -36.24 -3.74
C GLN A 404 -15.55 -36.54 -4.51
N PRO A 405 -14.40 -36.06 -4.01
CA PRO A 405 -13.11 -36.45 -4.56
C PRO A 405 -12.82 -37.92 -4.27
N THR A 406 -12.20 -38.60 -5.23
CA THR A 406 -11.84 -40.02 -5.21
C THR A 406 -10.40 -40.20 -5.65
N GLY A 407 -9.74 -41.21 -5.10
CA GLY A 407 -8.34 -41.55 -5.43
C GLY A 407 -7.32 -40.53 -4.93
N ASP A 408 -6.09 -40.72 -5.41
CA ASP A 408 -4.94 -39.87 -5.10
C ASP A 408 -4.97 -38.55 -5.89
N PRO A 409 -4.24 -37.52 -5.41
CA PRO A 409 -4.05 -36.30 -6.18
C PRO A 409 -3.50 -36.57 -7.59
N LEU A 410 -4.13 -35.93 -8.58
CA LEU A 410 -3.73 -36.01 -9.96
C LEU A 410 -2.57 -35.05 -10.24
N VAL A 411 -1.68 -35.47 -11.12
CA VAL A 411 -0.64 -34.64 -11.74
C VAL A 411 -1.07 -34.26 -13.15
N ALA A 412 -0.54 -33.14 -13.67
CA ALA A 412 -0.80 -32.73 -15.04
C ALA A 412 -0.20 -33.76 -16.02
N ASP A 413 -1.02 -34.34 -16.90
CA ASP A 413 -0.62 -35.32 -17.91
C ASP A 413 -1.54 -35.27 -19.14
N THR A 414 -1.14 -35.96 -20.22
CA THR A 414 -1.94 -36.09 -21.45
C THR A 414 -2.74 -37.39 -21.48
N PRO A 415 -3.84 -37.47 -22.26
CA PRO A 415 -4.59 -38.70 -22.42
C PRO A 415 -3.74 -39.82 -23.03
N ALA A 416 -3.70 -40.99 -22.39
CA ALA A 416 -2.85 -42.12 -22.78
C ALA A 416 -3.13 -42.74 -24.17
N PHE A 417 -4.25 -42.38 -24.81
CA PHE A 417 -4.57 -42.82 -26.18
C PHE A 417 -3.97 -41.90 -27.26
N LEU A 418 -3.40 -40.77 -26.87
CA LEU A 418 -2.63 -39.86 -27.72
C LEU A 418 -1.13 -40.13 -27.56
N PRO A 419 -0.25 -39.54 -28.41
CA PRO A 419 1.18 -39.69 -28.25
C PRO A 419 1.64 -39.32 -26.82
N PRO A 420 2.62 -40.05 -26.26
CA PRO A 420 3.10 -39.78 -24.92
C PRO A 420 3.65 -38.35 -24.80
N PHE A 421 3.51 -37.75 -23.61
CA PHE A 421 4.11 -36.45 -23.34
C PHE A 421 5.65 -36.58 -23.27
N PRO A 422 6.44 -35.69 -23.89
CA PRO A 422 7.90 -35.78 -23.87
C PRO A 422 8.47 -35.65 -22.45
N GLU A 423 9.48 -36.45 -22.12
CA GLU A 423 10.09 -36.47 -20.79
C GLU A 423 10.86 -35.18 -20.46
N ASP A 424 11.37 -34.49 -21.48
CA ASP A 424 12.17 -33.27 -21.39
C ASP A 424 11.34 -31.99 -21.40
N GLU A 425 10.02 -32.08 -21.63
CA GLU A 425 9.11 -30.94 -21.57
C GLU A 425 8.55 -30.74 -20.15
N PRO A 426 8.43 -29.48 -19.67
CA PRO A 426 7.79 -29.22 -18.39
C PRO A 426 6.29 -29.53 -18.47
N ARG A 427 5.76 -30.16 -17.42
CA ARG A 427 4.33 -30.49 -17.28
C ARG A 427 3.48 -29.27 -16.90
N ASN A 428 3.51 -28.26 -17.76
CA ASN A 428 2.80 -27.01 -17.63
C ASN A 428 2.24 -26.56 -19.00
N ARG A 429 1.66 -25.36 -19.06
CA ARG A 429 1.08 -24.82 -20.30
C ARG A 429 2.05 -24.75 -21.48
N ILE A 430 3.34 -24.45 -21.26
CA ILE A 430 4.29 -24.34 -22.38
C ILE A 430 4.64 -25.72 -22.94
N GLY A 431 4.85 -26.73 -22.11
CA GLY A 431 5.07 -28.09 -22.58
C GLY A 431 3.83 -28.67 -23.26
N LEU A 432 2.62 -28.40 -22.74
CA LEU A 432 1.36 -28.77 -23.41
C LEU A 432 1.23 -28.15 -24.80
N ALA A 433 1.57 -26.87 -24.95
CA ALA A 433 1.53 -26.19 -26.24
C ALA A 433 2.47 -26.85 -27.25
N ARG A 434 3.71 -27.15 -26.83
CA ARG A 434 4.71 -27.80 -27.69
C ARG A 434 4.28 -29.20 -28.11
N TRP A 435 3.79 -30.02 -27.18
CA TRP A 435 3.25 -31.35 -27.46
C TRP A 435 2.04 -31.32 -28.41
N LEU A 436 1.12 -30.36 -28.23
CA LEU A 436 -0.03 -30.21 -29.13
C LEU A 436 0.38 -29.85 -30.56
N THR A 437 1.39 -29.01 -30.72
CA THR A 437 1.90 -28.53 -32.02
C THR A 437 2.97 -29.42 -32.64
N ASP A 438 3.32 -30.53 -31.98
CA ASP A 438 4.28 -31.49 -32.50
C ASP A 438 3.80 -32.09 -33.82
N SER A 439 4.72 -32.34 -34.75
CA SER A 439 4.38 -32.86 -36.08
C SER A 439 3.80 -34.27 -36.04
N GLU A 440 4.12 -35.05 -35.02
CA GLU A 440 3.58 -36.39 -34.80
C GLU A 440 2.21 -36.36 -34.11
N HIS A 441 1.74 -35.20 -33.63
CA HIS A 441 0.44 -35.10 -32.99
C HIS A 441 -0.71 -35.23 -34.02
N PRO A 442 -1.57 -36.26 -33.92
CA PRO A 442 -2.41 -36.68 -35.04
C PRO A 442 -3.62 -35.77 -35.30
N LEU A 443 -4.04 -34.94 -34.35
CA LEU A 443 -5.33 -34.24 -34.42
C LEU A 443 -5.23 -32.75 -34.68
N LEU A 444 -4.31 -32.03 -34.01
CA LEU A 444 -4.32 -30.56 -33.99
C LEU A 444 -4.32 -29.95 -35.39
N ALA A 445 -3.40 -30.38 -36.26
CA ALA A 445 -3.29 -29.84 -37.61
C ALA A 445 -4.53 -30.16 -38.46
N ARG A 446 -5.05 -31.40 -38.40
CA ARG A 446 -6.27 -31.81 -39.12
C ARG A 446 -7.51 -31.02 -38.67
N VAL A 447 -7.70 -30.90 -37.36
CA VAL A 447 -8.82 -30.14 -36.78
C VAL A 447 -8.71 -28.66 -37.15
N THR A 448 -7.50 -28.09 -37.06
CA THR A 448 -7.26 -26.68 -37.42
C THR A 448 -7.52 -26.43 -38.90
N ALA A 449 -6.95 -27.25 -39.79
CA ALA A 449 -7.18 -27.17 -41.22
C ALA A 449 -8.68 -27.30 -41.57
N ASN A 450 -9.39 -28.24 -40.94
CA ASN A 450 -10.82 -28.43 -41.16
C ASN A 450 -11.66 -27.24 -40.67
N ARG A 451 -11.31 -26.63 -39.53
CA ARG A 451 -12.01 -25.44 -39.01
C ARG A 451 -11.78 -24.23 -39.91
N ILE A 452 -10.55 -24.02 -40.37
CA ILE A 452 -10.23 -22.95 -41.34
C ILE A 452 -10.98 -23.20 -42.65
N TRP A 453 -10.95 -24.44 -43.15
CA TRP A 453 -11.72 -24.83 -44.33
C TRP A 453 -13.21 -24.54 -44.14
N GLN A 454 -13.79 -24.92 -43.01
CA GLN A 454 -15.19 -24.65 -42.71
C GLN A 454 -15.50 -23.15 -42.72
N GLN A 455 -14.64 -22.30 -42.16
CA GLN A 455 -14.84 -20.84 -42.18
C GLN A 455 -14.81 -20.25 -43.59
N LEU A 456 -13.95 -20.78 -44.47
CA LEU A 456 -13.81 -20.29 -45.83
C LEU A 456 -14.86 -20.88 -46.80
N PHE A 457 -15.15 -22.16 -46.67
CA PHE A 457 -16.01 -22.92 -47.59
C PHE A 457 -17.43 -23.15 -47.07
N GLY A 458 -17.72 -22.77 -45.82
CA GLY A 458 -19.02 -22.90 -45.14
C GLY A 458 -19.24 -24.26 -44.46
N VAL A 459 -18.65 -25.33 -44.98
CA VAL A 459 -18.74 -26.69 -44.43
C VAL A 459 -17.35 -27.31 -44.37
N GLY A 460 -16.96 -27.84 -43.21
CA GLY A 460 -15.68 -28.54 -43.03
C GLY A 460 -15.61 -29.83 -43.86
N LEU A 461 -14.41 -30.24 -44.27
CA LEU A 461 -14.19 -31.55 -44.92
C LEU A 461 -14.77 -32.68 -44.05
N VAL A 462 -14.56 -32.61 -42.74
CA VAL A 462 -15.35 -33.28 -41.69
C VAL A 462 -16.45 -32.32 -41.24
N VAL A 463 -17.71 -32.71 -41.39
CA VAL A 463 -18.85 -31.84 -41.06
C VAL A 463 -19.07 -31.71 -39.54
N THR A 464 -18.67 -32.72 -38.77
CA THR A 464 -18.70 -32.72 -37.30
C THR A 464 -17.40 -32.14 -36.74
N SER A 465 -17.18 -30.84 -36.89
CA SER A 465 -15.91 -30.21 -36.51
C SER A 465 -15.53 -30.32 -35.03
N GLU A 466 -16.48 -30.64 -34.16
CA GLU A 466 -16.28 -30.89 -32.72
C GLU A 466 -16.02 -32.37 -32.38
N ASP A 467 -16.11 -33.28 -33.37
CA ASP A 467 -15.90 -34.71 -33.17
C ASP A 467 -15.18 -35.35 -34.38
N PHE A 468 -13.88 -35.58 -34.20
CA PHE A 468 -13.00 -36.33 -35.11
C PHE A 468 -12.84 -37.80 -34.68
N GLY A 469 -13.58 -38.24 -33.66
CA GLY A 469 -13.55 -39.59 -33.12
C GLY A 469 -14.51 -40.53 -33.85
N SER A 470 -14.78 -41.67 -33.22
CA SER A 470 -15.59 -42.75 -33.81
C SER A 470 -17.08 -42.42 -33.98
N GLN A 471 -17.57 -41.35 -33.34
CA GLN A 471 -18.95 -40.86 -33.47
C GLN A 471 -19.05 -39.69 -34.46
N GLY A 472 -17.90 -39.20 -34.96
CA GLY A 472 -17.81 -38.17 -35.99
C GLY A 472 -18.08 -38.67 -37.40
N ALA A 473 -18.31 -37.73 -38.32
CA ALA A 473 -18.43 -38.01 -39.73
C ALA A 473 -17.06 -38.20 -40.39
N TRP A 474 -16.99 -39.09 -41.38
CA TRP A 474 -15.78 -39.22 -42.20
C TRP A 474 -15.52 -37.97 -43.05
N PRO A 475 -14.25 -37.63 -43.32
CA PRO A 475 -13.93 -36.55 -44.25
C PRO A 475 -14.50 -36.84 -45.64
N SER A 476 -15.07 -35.82 -46.29
CA SER A 476 -15.48 -35.92 -47.71
C SER A 476 -14.28 -36.20 -48.63
N HIS A 477 -13.13 -35.60 -48.30
CA HIS A 477 -11.87 -35.73 -49.05
C HIS A 477 -10.73 -36.00 -48.06
N PRO A 478 -10.50 -37.27 -47.66
CA PRO A 478 -9.53 -37.60 -46.62
C PRO A 478 -8.09 -37.25 -47.01
N GLU A 479 -7.68 -37.56 -48.23
CA GLU A 479 -6.33 -37.24 -48.73
C GLU A 479 -6.05 -35.73 -48.76
N LEU A 480 -7.07 -34.92 -49.11
CA LEU A 480 -6.97 -33.47 -49.08
C LEU A 480 -6.80 -32.95 -47.65
N LEU A 481 -7.56 -33.49 -46.70
CA LEU A 481 -7.45 -33.09 -45.29
C LEU A 481 -6.05 -33.42 -44.73
N ASP A 482 -5.51 -34.59 -45.06
CA ASP A 482 -4.16 -34.99 -44.67
C ASP A 482 -3.11 -34.07 -45.30
N TRP A 483 -3.24 -33.76 -46.60
CA TRP A 483 -2.34 -32.84 -47.28
C TRP A 483 -2.38 -31.43 -46.67
N LEU A 484 -3.57 -30.90 -46.37
CA LEU A 484 -3.72 -29.58 -45.72
C LEU A 484 -3.12 -29.54 -44.32
N ALA A 485 -3.22 -30.64 -43.56
CA ALA A 485 -2.62 -30.73 -42.24
C ALA A 485 -1.09 -30.70 -42.31
N VAL A 486 -0.49 -31.46 -43.25
CA VAL A 486 0.96 -31.47 -43.48
C VAL A 486 1.44 -30.10 -43.97
N ASP A 487 0.77 -29.50 -44.96
CA ASP A 487 1.14 -28.18 -45.50
C ASP A 487 1.10 -27.09 -44.41
N LEU A 488 0.13 -27.13 -43.50
CA LEU A 488 0.07 -26.20 -42.36
C LEU A 488 1.30 -26.33 -41.43
N ILE A 489 1.74 -27.55 -41.15
CA ILE A 489 2.93 -27.81 -40.32
C ILE A 489 4.21 -27.38 -41.06
N GLU A 490 4.37 -27.76 -42.33
CA GLU A 490 5.55 -27.45 -43.15
C GLU A 490 5.74 -25.94 -43.37
N ARG A 491 4.65 -25.17 -43.36
CA ARG A 491 4.69 -23.68 -43.35
C ARG A 491 5.11 -23.08 -42.02
N GLY A 492 5.40 -23.90 -41.01
CA GLY A 492 5.72 -23.43 -39.66
C GLY A 492 4.54 -22.78 -38.95
N TRP A 493 3.32 -23.28 -39.19
CA TRP A 493 2.07 -22.73 -38.65
C TRP A 493 1.77 -21.27 -39.07
N ASP A 494 2.36 -20.81 -40.19
CA ASP A 494 2.03 -19.51 -40.80
C ASP A 494 0.61 -19.53 -41.39
N LEU A 495 -0.35 -19.09 -40.57
CA LEU A 495 -1.76 -18.99 -40.94
C LEU A 495 -1.99 -18.03 -42.12
N GLN A 496 -1.21 -16.95 -42.25
CA GLN A 496 -1.39 -16.00 -43.34
C GLN A 496 -1.04 -16.65 -44.68
N SER A 497 0.08 -17.37 -44.73
CA SER A 497 0.46 -18.12 -45.94
C SER A 497 -0.53 -19.24 -46.26
N PHE A 498 -1.01 -19.98 -45.24
CA PHE A 498 -1.98 -21.05 -45.42
C PHE A 498 -3.32 -20.53 -45.95
N LEU A 499 -3.85 -19.46 -45.34
CA LEU A 499 -5.07 -18.79 -45.81
C LEU A 499 -4.92 -18.28 -47.25
N LYS A 500 -3.77 -17.69 -47.61
CA LYS A 500 -3.52 -17.24 -48.98
C LYS A 500 -3.58 -18.41 -49.98
N MET A 501 -3.00 -19.55 -49.63
CA MET A 501 -3.05 -20.75 -50.49
C MET A 501 -4.50 -21.21 -50.72
N LEU A 502 -5.31 -21.31 -49.66
CA LEU A 502 -6.71 -21.67 -49.77
C LEU A 502 -7.52 -20.66 -50.61
N LEU A 503 -7.38 -19.36 -50.31
CA LEU A 503 -8.12 -18.28 -50.97
C LEU A 503 -7.73 -18.08 -52.45
N THR A 504 -6.53 -18.52 -52.84
CA THR A 504 -6.07 -18.43 -54.24
C THR A 504 -6.23 -19.72 -55.02
N SER A 505 -6.70 -20.80 -54.37
CA SER A 505 -7.01 -22.08 -55.02
C SER A 505 -8.10 -21.94 -56.09
N GLU A 506 -8.04 -22.77 -57.12
CA GLU A 506 -9.10 -22.86 -58.12
C GLU A 506 -10.44 -23.18 -57.45
N THR A 507 -10.44 -24.11 -56.48
CA THR A 507 -11.61 -24.53 -55.72
C THR A 507 -12.34 -23.37 -55.03
N TYR A 508 -11.60 -22.47 -54.35
CA TYR A 508 -12.19 -21.32 -53.67
C TYR A 508 -12.69 -20.25 -54.66
N ARG A 509 -11.99 -20.10 -55.79
CA ARG A 509 -12.27 -19.08 -56.80
C ARG A 509 -13.35 -19.48 -57.82
N GLN A 510 -13.94 -20.67 -57.69
CA GLN A 510 -15.07 -21.10 -58.52
C GLN A 510 -16.27 -20.13 -58.40
N ASP A 511 -17.10 -20.08 -59.43
CA ASP A 511 -18.36 -19.34 -59.38
C ASP A 511 -19.33 -20.03 -58.40
N SER A 512 -20.06 -19.25 -57.61
CA SER A 512 -21.06 -19.76 -56.66
C SER A 512 -22.43 -20.06 -57.31
N SER A 513 -22.63 -19.63 -58.55
CA SER A 513 -23.78 -19.98 -59.37
C SER A 513 -23.80 -21.48 -59.68
N VAL A 514 -24.99 -22.05 -59.69
CA VAL A 514 -25.17 -23.49 -59.87
C VAL A 514 -26.44 -23.76 -60.66
N ASP A 515 -26.33 -24.63 -61.66
CA ASP A 515 -27.48 -25.06 -62.43
C ASP A 515 -28.30 -26.13 -61.67
N PRO A 516 -29.58 -26.32 -61.99
CA PRO A 516 -30.43 -27.28 -61.28
C PRO A 516 -29.94 -28.73 -61.29
N ALA A 517 -29.23 -29.18 -62.33
CA ALA A 517 -28.74 -30.56 -62.42
C ALA A 517 -27.56 -30.76 -61.46
N THR A 518 -26.60 -29.84 -61.43
CA THR A 518 -25.48 -29.88 -60.47
C THR A 518 -25.98 -29.75 -59.03
N LEU A 519 -26.97 -28.88 -58.77
CA LEU A 519 -27.55 -28.71 -57.44
C LEU A 519 -28.27 -29.98 -56.95
N ALA A 520 -28.89 -30.75 -57.85
CA ALA A 520 -29.53 -32.01 -57.51
C ALA A 520 -28.52 -33.11 -57.12
N VAL A 521 -27.32 -33.09 -57.72
CA VAL A 521 -26.25 -34.05 -57.43
C VAL A 521 -25.47 -33.66 -56.15
N ASP A 522 -25.17 -32.37 -55.99
CA ASP A 522 -24.41 -31.85 -54.85
C ASP A 522 -25.13 -30.68 -54.14
N PRO A 523 -26.26 -30.95 -53.45
CA PRO A 523 -27.07 -29.91 -52.84
C PRO A 523 -26.32 -29.14 -51.75
N THR A 524 -25.41 -29.79 -51.04
CA THR A 524 -24.68 -29.24 -49.89
C THR A 524 -23.25 -28.82 -50.20
N ASN A 525 -22.86 -28.82 -51.49
CA ASN A 525 -21.51 -28.49 -51.96
C ASN A 525 -20.40 -29.38 -51.36
N ARG A 526 -20.71 -30.65 -51.08
CA ARG A 526 -19.77 -31.62 -50.48
C ARG A 526 -18.77 -32.16 -51.48
N LEU A 527 -19.10 -32.15 -52.78
CA LEU A 527 -18.21 -32.51 -53.87
C LEU A 527 -17.45 -31.28 -54.42
N LEU A 528 -17.66 -30.09 -53.83
CA LEU A 528 -17.01 -28.84 -54.20
C LEU A 528 -17.27 -28.45 -55.66
N ALA A 529 -18.47 -28.77 -56.16
CA ALA A 529 -18.87 -28.53 -57.56
C ALA A 529 -19.10 -27.04 -57.90
N ARG A 530 -19.07 -26.16 -56.89
CA ARG A 530 -19.22 -24.70 -57.03
C ARG A 530 -18.45 -23.94 -55.95
N GLY A 531 -18.27 -22.64 -56.16
CA GLY A 531 -17.68 -21.74 -55.19
C GLY A 531 -18.48 -21.64 -53.89
N PRO A 532 -17.83 -21.30 -52.77
CA PRO A 532 -18.49 -21.23 -51.48
C PRO A 532 -19.47 -20.06 -51.41
N ARG A 533 -20.59 -20.28 -50.72
CA ARG A 533 -21.60 -19.26 -50.44
C ARG A 533 -21.80 -19.15 -48.94
N ILE A 534 -21.23 -18.11 -48.34
CA ILE A 534 -21.25 -17.89 -46.90
C ILE A 534 -22.13 -16.70 -46.53
N ARG A 535 -22.76 -16.76 -45.36
CA ARG A 535 -23.42 -15.62 -44.74
C ARG A 535 -22.35 -14.79 -44.04
N LEU A 536 -22.34 -13.48 -44.28
CA LEU A 536 -21.42 -12.57 -43.61
C LEU A 536 -21.86 -12.32 -42.16
N ASP A 537 -20.90 -12.31 -41.24
CA ASP A 537 -21.10 -11.89 -39.86
C ASP A 537 -21.31 -10.38 -39.76
N ALA A 538 -21.89 -9.92 -38.65
CA ALA A 538 -22.29 -8.52 -38.47
C ALA A 538 -21.11 -7.55 -38.60
N GLU A 539 -19.95 -7.95 -38.09
CA GLU A 539 -18.67 -7.24 -38.15
C GLU A 539 -18.21 -7.06 -39.59
N ILE A 540 -18.31 -8.12 -40.40
CA ILE A 540 -17.93 -8.08 -41.83
C ILE A 540 -18.91 -7.21 -42.62
N VAL A 541 -20.21 -7.31 -42.34
CA VAL A 541 -21.21 -6.44 -42.98
C VAL A 541 -20.93 -4.97 -42.69
N ARG A 542 -20.64 -4.62 -41.43
CA ARG A 542 -20.27 -3.25 -41.04
C ARG A 542 -18.99 -2.79 -41.75
N ASP A 543 -17.93 -3.60 -41.67
CA ASP A 543 -16.63 -3.25 -42.25
C ASP A 543 -16.71 -3.10 -43.77
N GLN A 544 -17.50 -3.94 -44.46
CA GLN A 544 -17.78 -3.77 -45.90
C GLN A 544 -18.53 -2.48 -46.20
N ALA A 545 -19.57 -2.13 -45.43
CA ALA A 545 -20.30 -0.89 -45.63
C ALA A 545 -19.39 0.34 -45.45
N LEU A 546 -18.51 0.32 -44.43
CA LEU A 546 -17.51 1.36 -44.21
C LEU A 546 -16.47 1.42 -45.32
N MET A 547 -16.00 0.27 -45.81
CA MET A 547 -15.04 0.20 -46.91
C MET A 547 -15.62 0.75 -48.21
N LEU A 548 -16.83 0.30 -48.59
CA LEU A 548 -17.50 0.72 -49.83
C LEU A 548 -17.90 2.20 -49.80
N SER A 549 -18.17 2.76 -48.62
CA SER A 549 -18.44 4.20 -48.45
C SER A 549 -17.18 5.06 -48.35
N GLY A 550 -15.99 4.46 -48.29
CA GLY A 550 -14.71 5.16 -48.13
C GLY A 550 -14.48 5.72 -46.72
N LEU A 551 -15.24 5.26 -45.72
CA LEU A 551 -15.15 5.71 -44.33
C LEU A 551 -14.22 4.84 -43.47
N LEU A 552 -13.91 3.61 -43.90
CA LEU A 552 -13.15 2.67 -43.09
C LEU A 552 -11.75 3.22 -42.74
N VAL A 553 -11.44 3.25 -41.44
CA VAL A 553 -10.11 3.60 -40.92
C VAL A 553 -9.34 2.31 -40.64
N ASP A 554 -8.36 2.01 -41.49
CA ASP A 554 -7.51 0.81 -41.39
C ASP A 554 -6.21 1.08 -40.60
N LEU A 555 -6.39 1.50 -39.36
CA LEU A 555 -5.28 1.63 -38.39
C LEU A 555 -5.19 0.33 -37.58
N PRO A 556 -4.04 -0.36 -37.53
CA PRO A 556 -3.87 -1.55 -36.70
C PRO A 556 -3.56 -1.21 -35.23
N GLY A 557 -4.07 -2.02 -34.31
CA GLY A 557 -3.75 -1.95 -32.87
C GLY A 557 -4.40 -0.79 -32.10
N GLY A 558 -3.86 -0.43 -30.95
CA GLY A 558 -4.39 0.64 -30.10
C GLY A 558 -5.62 0.23 -29.28
N PRO A 559 -6.18 1.16 -28.48
CA PRO A 559 -7.31 0.87 -27.60
C PRO A 559 -8.59 0.59 -28.39
N SER A 560 -9.50 -0.16 -27.77
CA SER A 560 -10.85 -0.36 -28.30
C SER A 560 -11.58 0.97 -28.40
N VAL A 561 -12.36 1.14 -29.46
CA VAL A 561 -13.14 2.35 -29.76
C VAL A 561 -14.64 2.10 -29.63
N LYS A 562 -15.39 3.18 -29.43
CA LYS A 562 -16.84 3.17 -29.15
C LYS A 562 -17.59 3.83 -30.31
N PRO A 563 -17.85 3.09 -31.41
CA PRO A 563 -18.55 3.63 -32.57
C PRO A 563 -20.03 3.87 -32.29
N TYR A 564 -20.78 4.29 -33.32
CA TYR A 564 -22.23 4.48 -33.23
C TYR A 564 -22.95 3.21 -32.76
N GLN A 565 -23.79 3.35 -31.73
CA GLN A 565 -24.73 2.33 -31.30
C GLN A 565 -26.01 2.96 -30.73
N PRO A 566 -27.14 2.24 -30.73
CA PRO A 566 -28.35 2.68 -30.04
C PRO A 566 -28.11 2.97 -28.55
N GLY A 567 -28.72 4.04 -28.05
CA GLY A 567 -28.66 4.38 -26.63
C GLY A 567 -29.36 3.33 -25.76
N GLY A 568 -28.80 3.07 -24.57
CA GLY A 568 -29.44 2.23 -23.55
C GLY A 568 -29.13 0.74 -23.60
N LEU A 569 -28.39 0.24 -24.60
CA LEU A 569 -28.01 -1.18 -24.72
C LEU A 569 -27.27 -1.71 -23.48
N TRP A 570 -26.39 -0.91 -22.91
CA TRP A 570 -25.54 -1.31 -21.77
C TRP A 570 -26.23 -1.19 -20.41
N LYS A 571 -27.42 -0.60 -20.33
CA LYS A 571 -28.17 -0.46 -19.06
C LYS A 571 -28.59 -1.80 -18.46
N ALA A 572 -28.76 -2.83 -19.29
CA ALA A 572 -29.20 -4.15 -18.84
C ALA A 572 -28.05 -5.08 -18.42
N VAL A 573 -26.80 -4.75 -18.77
CA VAL A 573 -25.64 -5.67 -18.68
C VAL A 573 -24.53 -5.13 -17.75
N GLY A 574 -24.54 -3.83 -17.45
CA GLY A 574 -23.53 -3.23 -16.57
C GLY A 574 -23.86 -3.43 -15.08
N TYR A 575 -22.90 -3.94 -14.32
CA TYR A 575 -22.90 -3.83 -12.85
C TYR A 575 -22.90 -2.36 -12.45
N SER A 576 -23.63 -1.97 -11.40
CA SER A 576 -23.81 -0.56 -10.98
C SER A 576 -22.52 0.25 -10.85
N ASP A 577 -21.42 -0.41 -10.49
CA ASP A 577 -20.11 0.21 -10.27
C ASP A 577 -19.14 0.05 -11.46
N SER A 578 -19.60 -0.54 -12.56
CA SER A 578 -18.79 -0.71 -13.78
C SER A 578 -18.86 0.54 -14.66
N ASN A 579 -17.70 0.97 -15.16
CA ASN A 579 -17.61 2.02 -16.18
C ASN A 579 -18.27 1.64 -17.53
N THR A 580 -18.67 0.38 -17.70
CA THR A 580 -19.40 -0.14 -18.87
C THR A 580 -20.89 0.20 -18.88
N VAL A 581 -21.48 0.58 -17.73
CA VAL A 581 -22.89 1.02 -17.63
C VAL A 581 -23.17 2.26 -18.49
N LYS A 582 -22.15 3.10 -18.68
CA LYS A 582 -22.24 4.35 -19.43
C LYS A 582 -21.34 4.26 -20.68
N PHE A 583 -21.89 3.72 -21.76
CA PHE A 583 -21.25 3.83 -23.06
C PHE A 583 -21.28 5.28 -23.54
N VAL A 584 -20.10 5.89 -23.62
CA VAL A 584 -19.90 7.21 -24.21
C VAL A 584 -19.28 6.97 -25.59
N GLN A 585 -19.99 7.40 -26.63
CA GLN A 585 -19.53 7.26 -28.01
C GLN A 585 -18.27 8.11 -28.24
N ASP A 586 -17.31 7.56 -28.97
CA ASP A 586 -16.12 8.29 -29.41
C ASP A 586 -16.45 9.24 -30.60
N HIS A 587 -15.44 9.97 -31.06
CA HIS A 587 -15.57 10.95 -32.15
C HIS A 587 -14.44 10.80 -33.19
N GLY A 588 -14.65 11.35 -34.38
CA GLY A 588 -13.67 11.31 -35.47
C GLY A 588 -13.43 9.89 -35.99
N ASP A 589 -12.17 9.60 -36.34
CA ASP A 589 -11.74 8.32 -36.92
C ASP A 589 -12.09 7.09 -36.07
N ALA A 590 -12.19 7.26 -34.75
CA ALA A 590 -12.60 6.22 -33.82
C ALA A 590 -13.99 5.62 -34.13
N LEU A 591 -14.87 6.39 -34.77
CA LEU A 591 -16.21 5.93 -35.15
C LEU A 591 -16.20 4.90 -36.30
N TYR A 592 -15.12 4.87 -37.07
CA TYR A 592 -15.04 4.16 -38.34
C TYR A 592 -13.89 3.15 -38.41
N ARG A 593 -13.29 2.80 -37.27
CA ARG A 593 -12.32 1.70 -37.21
C ARG A 593 -12.99 0.37 -37.52
N ARG A 594 -12.17 -0.59 -37.98
CA ARG A 594 -12.55 -2.00 -38.16
C ARG A 594 -13.23 -2.54 -36.90
N SER A 595 -14.24 -3.37 -37.10
CA SER A 595 -15.04 -3.97 -36.03
C SER A 595 -14.20 -4.79 -35.04
N LEU A 596 -13.03 -5.29 -35.45
CA LEU A 596 -12.05 -5.92 -34.56
C LEU A 596 -11.60 -5.03 -33.39
N TYR A 597 -11.61 -3.70 -33.58
CA TYR A 597 -11.16 -2.73 -32.58
C TYR A 597 -12.31 -2.08 -31.82
N THR A 598 -13.56 -2.57 -31.95
CA THR A 598 -14.70 -1.96 -31.25
C THR A 598 -14.89 -2.57 -29.86
N PHE A 599 -15.37 -1.75 -28.92
CA PHE A 599 -15.60 -2.09 -27.52
C PHE A 599 -16.82 -3.00 -27.29
#